data_AF-A0A2D5X041-F1
#
_entry.id   AF-A0A2D5X041-F1
#
_cell.length_a   1.000
_cell.length_b   1.000
_cell.length_c   1.000
_cell.angle_alpha   90.00
_cell.angle_beta   90.00
_cell.angle_gamma   90.00
#
_symmetry.space_group_name_H-M   'P 1'
#
loop_
_entity.id
_entity.type
_entity.pdbx_description
1 polymer ?
#
loop_
_entity_poly.entity_id
_entity_poly.type
_entity_poly.pdbx_seq_one_letter_code
_entity_poly.pdbx_strand_id
1 'polypeptide(L)'
;MLQKFHQELNESGSVHFTVRAVPNAAESKILEVMDDESIKIAVNAQPEKGKANKELVKFIANEFSVKKSDVSILSGEFARIKIVKVSS
;
A
#
# COMPACT_ATOMS: atom_id res chain seq x y z
N MET A 1 -4.60 12.79 3.84
CA MET A 1 -3.18 12.38 3.65
C MET A 1 -2.94 11.71 2.30
N LEU A 2 -3.89 10.98 1.69
CA LEU A 2 -3.71 10.35 0.38
C LEU A 2 -4.34 11.11 -0.82
N GLN A 3 -4.71 12.37 -0.66
CA GLN A 3 -5.48 13.11 -1.69
C GLN A 3 -4.75 13.20 -3.03
N LYS A 4 -3.44 13.41 -3.03
CA LYS A 4 -2.59 13.43 -4.23
C LYS A 4 -2.73 12.14 -5.04
N PHE A 5 -2.62 10.98 -4.38
CA PHE A 5 -2.70 9.68 -5.06
C PHE A 5 -4.10 9.36 -5.59
N HIS A 6 -5.16 9.83 -4.92
CA HIS A 6 -6.52 9.71 -5.44
C HIS A 6 -6.72 10.57 -6.69
N GLN A 7 -6.14 11.76 -6.71
CA GLN A 7 -6.19 12.63 -7.88
C GLN A 7 -5.43 12.01 -9.06
N GLU A 8 -4.21 11.53 -8.84
CA GLU A 8 -3.43 10.84 -9.89
C GLU A 8 -4.15 9.60 -10.44
N LEU A 9 -4.80 8.83 -9.57
CA LEU A 9 -5.60 7.68 -9.99
C LEU A 9 -6.77 8.09 -10.91
N ASN A 10 -7.46 9.18 -10.59
CA ASN A 10 -8.57 9.70 -11.39
C ASN A 10 -8.10 10.30 -12.73
N GLU A 11 -6.92 10.93 -12.77
CA GLU A 11 -6.39 11.59 -13.97
C GLU A 11 -5.70 10.60 -14.92
N SER A 12 -4.93 9.65 -14.38
CA SER A 12 -4.08 8.73 -15.17
C SER A 12 -4.62 7.30 -15.26
N GLY A 13 -5.68 6.96 -14.53
CA GLY A 13 -6.23 5.59 -14.44
C GLY A 13 -5.33 4.59 -13.68
N SER A 14 -4.14 5.01 -13.26
CA SER A 14 -3.30 4.25 -12.34
C SER A 14 -2.30 5.14 -11.61
N VAL A 15 -1.94 4.74 -10.40
CA VAL A 15 -0.98 5.43 -9.54
C VAL A 15 0.00 4.42 -8.94
N HIS A 16 1.24 4.85 -8.74
CA HIS A 16 2.29 4.02 -8.13
C HIS A 16 2.94 4.79 -7.01
N PHE A 17 3.11 4.16 -5.86
CA PHE A 17 3.74 4.81 -4.71
C PHE A 17 4.55 3.81 -3.90
N THR A 18 5.53 4.36 -3.19
CA THR A 18 6.38 3.58 -2.30
C THR A 18 5.71 3.41 -0.96
N VAL A 19 5.61 2.17 -0.49
CA VAL A 19 5.06 1.81 0.81
C VAL A 19 6.16 1.22 1.68
N ARG A 20 6.30 1.77 2.89
CA ARG A 20 7.14 1.23 3.95
C ARG A 20 6.24 0.43 4.91
N ALA A 21 6.18 -0.88 4.68
CA ALA A 21 5.36 -1.79 5.47
C ALA A 21 6.04 -2.15 6.80
N VAL A 22 5.34 -1.94 7.90
CA VAL A 22 5.73 -2.30 9.26
C VAL A 22 4.83 -3.48 9.71
N PRO A 23 5.29 -4.74 9.58
CA PRO A 23 4.49 -5.90 9.95
C PRO A 23 4.39 -6.06 11.48
N ASN A 24 3.56 -7.01 11.93
CA ASN A 24 3.28 -7.29 13.35
C ASN A 24 2.67 -6.10 14.12
N ALA A 25 1.91 -5.25 13.43
CA ALA A 25 1.17 -4.19 14.09
C ALA A 25 -0.13 -4.71 14.72
N ALA A 26 -0.63 -4.02 15.74
CA ALA A 26 -1.92 -4.33 16.35
C ALA A 26 -3.12 -4.08 15.41
N GLU A 27 -2.96 -3.19 14.41
CA GLU A 27 -3.96 -2.86 13.42
C GLU A 27 -3.29 -2.40 12.11
N SER A 28 -3.97 -2.62 10.98
CA SER A 28 -3.51 -2.15 9.67
C SER A 28 -3.93 -0.69 9.49
N LYS A 29 -2.97 0.24 9.39
CA LYS A 29 -3.24 1.68 9.25
C LYS A 29 -2.09 2.45 8.63
N ILE A 30 -2.40 3.59 8.02
CA ILE A 30 -1.39 4.55 7.58
C ILE A 30 -0.84 5.26 8.83
N LEU A 31 0.48 5.24 9.00
CA LEU A 31 1.15 5.91 10.10
C LEU A 31 1.51 7.35 9.74
N GLU A 32 2.19 7.52 8.60
CA GLU A 32 2.70 8.81 8.14
C GLU A 32 3.03 8.77 6.64
N VAL A 33 3.02 9.93 6.00
CA VAL A 33 3.62 10.15 4.68
C VAL A 33 4.97 10.82 4.93
N MET A 34 6.03 10.21 4.41
CA MET A 34 7.41 10.67 4.62
C MET A 34 7.76 11.75 3.59
N ASP A 35 8.85 12.49 3.85
CA ASP A 35 9.29 13.61 3.00
C ASP A 35 9.67 13.17 1.58
N ASP A 36 10.01 11.89 1.39
CA ASP A 36 10.28 11.27 0.09
C ASP A 36 9.02 10.73 -0.61
N GLU A 37 7.85 11.20 -0.19
CA GLU A 37 6.52 10.79 -0.67
C GLU A 37 6.17 9.32 -0.42
N SER A 38 7.00 8.58 0.31
CA SER A 38 6.68 7.20 0.68
C SER A 38 5.69 7.14 1.84
N ILE A 39 4.84 6.13 1.84
CA ILE A 39 3.78 5.96 2.84
C ILE A 39 4.17 4.86 3.79
N LYS A 40 4.28 5.19 5.08
CA LYS A 40 4.54 4.21 6.12
C LYS A 40 3.22 3.60 6.59
N ILE A 41 3.10 2.28 6.43
CA ILE A 41 1.86 1.55 6.73
C ILE A 41 2.17 0.47 7.77
N ALA A 42 1.46 0.54 8.89
CA ALA A 42 1.37 -0.55 9.83
C ALA A 42 0.50 -1.67 9.24
N VAL A 43 0.96 -2.92 9.30
CA VAL A 43 0.24 -4.07 8.77
C VAL A 43 0.00 -5.06 9.91
N ASN A 44 -1.27 -5.33 10.20
CA ASN A 44 -1.67 -6.38 11.13
C ASN A 44 -1.60 -7.75 10.44
N ALA A 45 -0.37 -8.14 10.11
CA ALA A 45 -0.06 -9.48 9.67
C ALA A 45 1.43 -9.77 9.89
N GLN A 46 1.75 -11.05 10.05
CA GLN A 46 3.12 -11.52 10.10
C GLN A 46 3.78 -11.42 8.72
N PRO A 47 5.11 -11.16 8.64
CA PRO A 47 5.87 -11.13 7.39
C PRO A 47 6.15 -12.53 6.84
N GLU A 48 5.35 -13.53 7.20
CA GLU A 48 5.53 -14.93 6.81
C GLU A 48 4.61 -15.31 5.66
N LYS A 49 5.11 -16.14 4.73
CA LYS A 49 4.31 -16.76 3.64
C LYS A 49 3.44 -15.77 2.86
N GLY A 50 3.90 -14.52 2.70
CA GLY A 50 3.17 -13.46 1.99
C GLY A 50 1.92 -12.93 2.71
N LYS A 51 1.67 -13.26 3.98
CA LYS A 51 0.49 -12.76 4.73
C LYS A 51 0.48 -11.24 4.83
N ALA A 52 1.62 -10.62 5.15
CA ALA A 52 1.75 -9.16 5.15
C ALA A 52 1.47 -8.52 3.78
N ASN A 53 1.80 -9.20 2.67
CA ASN A 53 1.54 -8.69 1.33
C ASN A 53 0.04 -8.70 1.04
N LYS A 54 -0.63 -9.80 1.37
CA LYS A 54 -2.09 -9.94 1.19
C LYS A 54 -2.86 -8.93 2.03
N GLU A 55 -2.46 -8.74 3.28
CA GLU A 55 -3.11 -7.77 4.16
C GLU A 55 -2.86 -6.34 3.71
N LEU A 56 -1.63 -6.02 3.25
CA LEU A 56 -1.32 -4.70 2.69
C LEU A 56 -2.16 -4.41 1.44
N VAL A 57 -2.24 -5.36 0.51
CA VAL A 57 -3.07 -5.24 -0.71
C VAL A 57 -4.54 -5.03 -0.35
N LYS A 58 -5.06 -5.78 0.62
CA LYS A 58 -6.43 -5.62 1.13
C LYS A 58 -6.65 -4.25 1.76
N PHE A 59 -5.70 -3.78 2.58
CA PHE A 59 -5.77 -2.49 3.23
C PHE A 59 -5.79 -1.36 2.19
N ILE A 60 -4.87 -1.36 1.23
CA ILE A 60 -4.80 -0.34 0.17
C ILE A 60 -6.05 -0.37 -0.72
N ALA A 61 -6.54 -1.57 -1.07
CA ALA A 61 -7.77 -1.70 -1.87
C ALA A 61 -8.98 -1.04 -1.17
N ASN A 62 -9.09 -1.21 0.15
CA ASN A 62 -10.13 -0.57 0.94
C ASN A 62 -9.94 0.96 1.02
N GLU A 63 -8.71 1.43 1.26
CA GLU A 63 -8.41 2.88 1.34
C GLU A 63 -8.73 3.62 0.05
N PHE A 64 -8.43 3.01 -1.10
CA PHE A 64 -8.71 3.59 -2.43
C PHE A 64 -10.09 3.19 -2.98
N SER A 65 -10.87 2.38 -2.25
CA SER A 65 -12.17 1.86 -2.70
C SER A 65 -12.13 1.15 -4.06
N VAL A 66 -11.04 0.43 -4.35
CA VAL A 66 -10.84 -0.36 -5.58
C VAL A 66 -10.88 -1.86 -5.31
N LYS A 67 -10.88 -2.71 -6.36
CA LYS A 67 -10.80 -4.16 -6.15
C LYS A 67 -9.37 -4.56 -5.80
N LYS A 68 -9.24 -5.67 -5.07
CA LYS A 68 -7.92 -6.25 -4.74
C LYS A 68 -7.11 -6.64 -5.99
N SER A 69 -7.80 -6.95 -7.09
CA SER A 69 -7.16 -7.22 -8.39
C SER A 69 -6.44 -6.01 -8.95
N ASP A 70 -6.88 -4.82 -8.57
CA ASP A 70 -6.39 -3.55 -9.12
C ASP A 70 -5.24 -3.00 -8.28
N VAL A 71 -4.87 -3.70 -7.20
CA VAL A 71 -3.74 -3.38 -6.34
C VAL A 71 -2.66 -4.44 -6.52
N SER A 72 -1.48 -4.03 -6.99
CA SER A 72 -0.36 -4.91 -7.28
C SER A 72 0.92 -4.42 -6.63
N ILE A 73 1.71 -5.35 -6.08
CA ILE A 73 3.07 -5.04 -5.58
C ILE A 73 4.03 -5.24 -6.76
N LEU A 74 4.58 -4.15 -7.28
CA LEU A 74 5.51 -4.17 -8.41
C LEU A 74 6.93 -4.58 -7.99
N SER A 75 7.33 -4.25 -6.76
CA SER A 75 8.65 -4.54 -6.24
C SER A 75 8.66 -4.60 -4.71
N GLY A 76 9.69 -5.26 -4.16
CA GLY A 76 9.88 -5.35 -2.72
C GLY A 76 9.07 -6.45 -2.05
N GLU A 77 8.70 -7.52 -2.75
CA GLU A 77 7.87 -8.60 -2.21
C GLU A 77 8.43 -9.21 -0.90
N PHE A 78 9.76 -9.29 -0.80
CA PHE A 78 10.51 -9.75 0.38
C PHE A 78 11.10 -8.61 1.23
N ALA A 79 10.91 -7.35 0.82
CA ALA A 79 11.47 -6.19 1.49
C ALA A 79 10.40 -5.44 2.30
N ARG A 80 10.83 -4.62 3.27
CA ARG A 80 9.92 -3.73 4.01
C ARG A 80 9.45 -2.57 3.15
N ILE A 81 10.26 -2.16 2.18
CA ILE A 81 9.96 -1.12 1.22
C ILE A 81 9.40 -1.78 -0.03
N LYS A 82 8.21 -1.35 -0.46
CA LYS A 82 7.45 -1.95 -1.55
C LYS A 82 7.01 -0.87 -2.51
N ILE A 83 6.98 -1.17 -3.80
CA ILE A 83 6.34 -0.29 -4.78
C ILE A 83 4.97 -0.89 -5.05
N VAL A 84 3.92 -0.15 -4.71
CA VAL A 84 2.53 -0.58 -4.93
C VAL A 84 1.95 0.23 -6.08
N LYS A 85 1.30 -0.47 -7.00
CA LYS A 85 0.46 0.08 -8.04
C LYS A 85 -1.00 -0.08 -7.67
N VAL A 86 -1.78 0.97 -7.87
CA VAL A 86 -3.23 0.96 -7.81
C VAL A 86 -3.77 1.38 -9.17
N SER A 87 -4.73 0.64 -9.69
CA SER A 87 -5.46 0.94 -10.92
C SER A 87 -6.95 1.11 -10.62
N SER A 88 -7.66 1.87 -11.46
CA SER A 88 -9.11 2.06 -11.37
C SER A 88 -9.75 1.99 -12.75
#